data_AF-A0A920EH99-F1
#
_entry.id   AF-A0A920EH99-F1
#
_cell.length_a   1.000
_cell.length_b   1.000
_cell.length_c   1.000
_cell.angle_alpha   90.00
_cell.angle_beta   90.00
_cell.angle_gamma   90.00
#
_symmetry.space_group_name_H-M   'P 1'
#
loop_
_entity.id
_entity.type
_entity.pdbx_description
1 polymer ?
#
loop_
_entity_poly.entity_id
_entity_poly.type
_entity_poly.pdbx_seq_one_letter_code
_entity_poly.pdbx_strand_id
1 'polypeptide(L)'
;MLQCLGLEGKIVFVDEYMTRTQGGSGYGIAVRKRSGAANEAGKRGAVAALIRSVGTDHHRFAHTGQMTYEEGVRKVPVAALSAPDADQLQRALEIGSVRVKLDLHVEAKRESRIWKRHCGDSW
;
A
#
# COMPACT_ATOMS: atom_id res chain seq x y z
N MET A 1 3.72 -21.87 -16.60
CA MET A 1 4.00 -20.62 -15.87
C MET A 1 3.28 -19.49 -16.61
N LEU A 2 2.01 -19.23 -16.30
CA LEU A 2 1.25 -18.14 -16.92
C LEU A 2 1.57 -16.85 -16.14
N GLN A 3 2.44 -16.01 -16.68
CA GLN A 3 2.48 -14.60 -16.29
C GLN A 3 1.19 -13.96 -16.80
N CYS A 4 0.28 -13.60 -15.90
CA CYS A 4 -0.89 -12.80 -16.23
C CYS A 4 -0.45 -11.37 -16.62
N LEU A 5 0.02 -11.20 -17.85
CA LEU A 5 0.27 -9.92 -18.51
C LEU A 5 -1.08 -9.19 -18.71
N GLY A 6 -1.11 -7.86 -18.55
CA GLY A 6 -2.33 -7.09 -18.82
C GLY A 6 -2.54 -5.79 -18.03
N LEU A 7 -1.61 -5.41 -17.14
CA LEU A 7 -1.68 -4.16 -16.37
C LEU A 7 -0.59 -3.15 -16.75
N GLU A 8 0.10 -3.36 -17.86
CA GLU A 8 1.18 -2.50 -18.33
C GLU A 8 0.70 -1.06 -18.50
N GLY A 9 1.43 -0.12 -17.91
CA GLY A 9 1.09 1.32 -17.95
C GLY A 9 -0.11 1.72 -17.07
N LYS A 10 -0.72 0.78 -16.34
CA LYS A 10 -1.89 1.05 -15.47
C LYS A 10 -1.50 1.12 -14.00
N ILE A 11 -2.36 1.76 -13.23
CA ILE A 11 -2.31 1.79 -11.76
C ILE A 11 -3.37 0.82 -11.24
N VAL A 12 -2.97 -0.11 -10.38
CA VAL A 12 -3.91 -0.99 -9.69
C VAL A 12 -4.59 -0.21 -8.59
N PHE A 13 -5.92 -0.32 -8.46
CA PHE A 13 -6.65 0.23 -7.33
C PHE A 13 -7.38 -0.89 -6.60
N VAL A 14 -7.08 -1.10 -5.32
CA VAL A 14 -7.72 -2.09 -4.46
C VAL A 14 -8.67 -1.39 -3.50
N ASP A 15 -9.96 -1.51 -3.77
CA ASP A 15 -11.03 -0.82 -3.04
C ASP A 15 -11.69 -1.68 -1.94
N GLU A 16 -10.89 -2.45 -1.21
CA GLU A 16 -11.41 -3.33 -0.16
C GLU A 16 -11.65 -2.56 1.15
N TYR A 17 -12.91 -2.48 1.57
CA TYR A 17 -13.31 -1.93 2.87
C TYR A 17 -12.80 -2.80 4.02
N MET A 18 -12.33 -2.17 5.09
CA MET A 18 -12.02 -2.86 6.33
C MET A 18 -13.28 -3.00 7.17
N THR A 19 -13.72 -4.23 7.45
CA THR A 19 -14.84 -4.47 8.36
C THR A 19 -14.40 -4.22 9.81
N ARG A 20 -15.15 -3.39 10.52
CA ARG A 20 -14.93 -3.16 11.96
C ARG A 20 -15.39 -4.39 12.74
N THR A 21 -14.45 -5.07 13.38
CA THR A 21 -14.72 -6.25 14.23
C THR A 21 -14.23 -5.98 15.65
N GLN A 22 -15.02 -6.31 16.67
CA GLN A 22 -14.61 -6.12 18.08
C GLN A 22 -13.28 -6.79 18.43
N GLY A 23 -12.94 -7.91 17.79
CA GLY A 23 -11.67 -8.62 17.98
C GLY A 23 -10.52 -8.19 17.06
N GLY A 24 -10.67 -7.12 16.27
CA GLY A 24 -9.60 -6.61 15.38
C GLY A 24 -9.25 -7.51 14.19
N SER A 25 -9.95 -8.61 13.96
CA SER A 25 -9.68 -9.56 12.85
C SER A 25 -9.74 -8.90 11.46
N GLY A 26 -10.57 -7.86 11.29
CA GLY A 26 -10.60 -7.06 10.06
C GLY A 26 -9.26 -6.40 9.70
N TYR A 27 -8.41 -6.10 10.70
CA TYR A 27 -7.10 -5.50 10.47
C TYR A 27 -6.13 -6.48 9.79
N GLY A 28 -6.13 -7.75 10.17
CA GLY A 28 -5.23 -8.76 9.58
C GLY A 28 -5.48 -8.98 8.09
N ILE A 29 -6.74 -8.90 7.65
CA ILE A 29 -7.11 -8.95 6.22
C ILE A 29 -6.65 -7.67 5.52
N ALA A 30 -6.94 -6.52 6.13
CA ALA A 30 -6.63 -5.23 5.55
C ALA A 30 -5.11 -4.94 5.47
N VAL A 31 -4.27 -5.53 6.33
CA VAL A 31 -2.81 -5.44 6.19
C VAL A 31 -2.30 -6.26 5.01
N ARG A 32 -2.89 -7.43 4.75
CA ARG A 32 -2.49 -8.27 3.60
C ARG A 32 -2.72 -7.58 2.26
N LYS A 33 -3.76 -6.74 2.14
CA LYS A 33 -4.01 -5.98 0.92
C LYS A 33 -2.87 -5.03 0.55
N ARG A 34 -2.10 -4.51 1.53
CA ARG A 34 -0.96 -3.61 1.28
C ARG A 34 0.15 -4.32 0.49
N SER A 35 0.68 -5.41 1.03
CA SER A 35 1.72 -6.21 0.39
C SER A 35 1.19 -6.93 -0.85
N GLY A 36 -0.04 -7.45 -0.79
CA GLY A 36 -0.70 -8.15 -1.89
C GLY A 36 -0.90 -7.26 -3.11
N ALA A 37 -1.38 -6.02 -2.92
CA ALA A 37 -1.54 -5.06 -4.01
C ALA A 37 -0.20 -4.73 -4.67
N ALA A 38 0.86 -4.52 -3.87
CA ALA A 38 2.20 -4.25 -4.37
C ALA A 38 2.75 -5.41 -5.21
N ASN A 39 2.65 -6.63 -4.67
CA ASN A 39 3.20 -7.82 -5.31
C ASN A 39 2.44 -8.18 -6.59
N GLU A 40 1.11 -8.17 -6.56
CA GLU A 40 0.30 -8.47 -7.75
C GLU A 40 0.45 -7.40 -8.83
N ALA A 41 0.52 -6.12 -8.46
CA ALA A 41 0.81 -5.04 -9.40
C ALA A 41 2.18 -5.25 -10.08
N GLY A 42 3.22 -5.56 -9.30
CA GLY A 42 4.56 -5.87 -9.81
C GLY A 42 4.61 -7.08 -10.74
N LYS A 43 3.92 -8.17 -10.37
CA LYS A 43 3.86 -9.41 -11.17
C LYS A 43 3.17 -9.23 -12.52
N ARG A 44 2.21 -8.30 -12.61
CA ARG A 44 1.35 -8.08 -13.79
C ARG A 44 1.75 -6.86 -14.63
N GLY A 45 2.90 -6.25 -14.34
CA GLY A 45 3.46 -5.15 -15.14
C GLY A 45 2.88 -3.76 -14.86
N ALA A 46 2.09 -3.59 -13.80
CA ALA A 46 1.55 -2.29 -13.42
C ALA A 46 2.66 -1.28 -13.04
N VAL A 47 2.35 0.01 -13.17
CA VAL A 47 3.31 1.08 -12.84
C VAL A 47 3.22 1.55 -11.40
N ALA A 48 2.09 1.32 -10.73
CA ALA A 48 1.86 1.64 -9.31
C ALA A 48 0.65 0.86 -8.76
N ALA A 49 0.47 0.89 -7.44
CA ALA A 49 -0.76 0.47 -6.79
C ALA A 49 -1.31 1.55 -5.83
N LEU A 50 -2.63 1.62 -5.75
CA LEU A 50 -3.39 2.41 -4.79
C LEU A 50 -4.27 1.48 -3.98
N ILE A 51 -4.39 1.75 -2.70
CA ILE A 51 -5.30 1.01 -1.82
C ILE A 51 -6.24 2.00 -1.12
N ARG A 52 -7.48 1.58 -0.88
CA ARG A 52 -8.30 2.21 0.17
C ARG A 52 -7.58 2.06 1.50
N SER A 53 -7.57 3.12 2.31
CA SER A 53 -6.99 3.15 3.66
C SER A 53 -7.35 1.89 4.46
N VAL A 54 -6.40 1.42 5.27
CA VAL A 54 -6.67 0.41 6.29
C VAL A 54 -7.14 1.14 7.53
N GLY A 55 -8.45 1.39 7.58
CA GLY A 55 -9.12 2.12 8.63
C GLY A 55 -10.62 1.91 8.52
N THR A 56 -11.30 2.08 9.65
CA THR A 56 -12.78 2.03 9.72
C THR A 56 -13.37 3.43 9.85
N ASP A 57 -12.51 4.45 9.86
CA ASP A 57 -12.85 5.85 9.93
C ASP A 57 -13.16 6.42 8.54
N HIS A 58 -14.03 7.43 8.53
CA HIS A 58 -14.40 8.19 7.32
C HIS A 58 -13.68 9.54 7.23
N HIS A 59 -12.66 9.73 8.07
CA HIS A 59 -11.84 10.93 8.04
C HIS A 59 -10.91 10.90 6.83
N ARG A 60 -10.45 12.08 6.42
CA ARG A 60 -9.54 12.23 5.28
C ARG A 60 -8.09 11.91 5.67
N PHE A 61 -7.88 10.72 6.24
CA PHE A 61 -6.57 10.20 6.64
C PHE A 61 -6.23 8.91 5.88
N ALA A 62 -5.01 8.86 5.37
CA ALA A 62 -4.49 7.71 4.65
C ALA A 62 -3.57 6.88 5.55
N HIS A 63 -3.90 5.60 5.74
CA HIS A 63 -3.12 4.67 6.54
C HIS A 63 -2.32 3.72 5.64
N THR A 64 -1.06 4.09 5.37
CA THR A 64 -0.14 3.37 4.47
C THR A 64 0.48 2.13 5.13
N GLY A 65 0.99 2.26 6.36
CA GLY A 65 1.60 1.19 7.16
C GLY A 65 2.78 0.46 6.50
N GLN A 66 3.34 -0.53 7.20
CA GLN A 66 4.42 -1.37 6.66
C GLN A 66 3.89 -2.35 5.61
N MET A 67 4.71 -2.63 4.60
CA MET A 67 4.47 -3.63 3.58
C MET A 67 5.79 -4.31 3.18
N THR A 68 5.70 -5.50 2.61
CA THR A 68 6.85 -6.31 2.20
C THR A 68 6.67 -6.75 0.76
N TYR A 69 7.74 -6.65 -0.03
CA TYR A 69 7.77 -7.23 -1.37
C TYR A 69 8.20 -8.69 -1.32
N GLU A 70 7.55 -9.52 -2.13
CA GLU A 70 8.03 -10.88 -2.41
C GLU A 70 9.36 -10.85 -3.18
N GLU A 71 10.19 -11.87 -2.97
CA GLU A 71 11.45 -12.01 -3.69
C GLU A 71 11.22 -12.18 -5.20
N GLY A 72 12.04 -11.52 -6.02
CA GLY A 72 11.94 -11.58 -7.48
C GLY A 72 10.77 -10.79 -8.08
N VAL A 73 9.89 -10.17 -7.28
CA VAL A 73 8.81 -9.33 -7.79
C VAL A 73 9.31 -7.91 -8.08
N ARG A 74 8.90 -7.35 -9.23
CA ARG A 74 9.16 -5.94 -9.57
C ARG A 74 8.52 -5.04 -8.51
N LYS A 75 9.34 -4.23 -7.86
CA LYS A 75 8.86 -3.24 -6.90
C LYS A 75 8.19 -2.09 -7.64
N VAL A 76 6.96 -1.75 -7.22
CA VAL A 76 6.16 -0.65 -7.76
C VAL A 76 5.74 0.26 -6.62
N PRO A 77 5.69 1.59 -6.81
CA PRO A 77 5.22 2.50 -5.77
C PRO A 77 3.79 2.17 -5.34
N VAL A 78 3.53 2.27 -4.04
CA VAL A 78 2.21 2.05 -3.45
C VAL A 78 1.84 3.21 -2.56
N ALA A 79 0.61 3.70 -2.68
CA ALA A 79 0.05 4.73 -1.81
C ALA A 79 -1.35 4.33 -1.31
N ALA A 80 -1.72 4.84 -0.14
CA ALA A 80 -3.07 4.70 0.39
C ALA A 80 -3.87 5.97 0.11
N LEU A 81 -5.13 5.81 -0.30
CA LEU A 81 -6.12 6.88 -0.33
C LEU A 81 -6.91 6.87 0.97
N SER A 82 -7.32 8.03 1.45
CA SER A 82 -8.31 8.08 2.54
C SER A 82 -9.60 7.39 2.12
N ALA A 83 -10.42 6.94 3.06
CA ALA A 83 -11.73 6.34 2.75
C ALA A 83 -12.60 7.23 1.83
N PRO A 84 -12.79 8.54 2.11
CA PRO A 84 -13.60 9.38 1.22
C PRO A 84 -12.95 9.61 -0.16
N ASP A 85 -11.61 9.70 -0.27
CA ASP A 85 -10.96 9.85 -1.58
C ASP A 85 -11.08 8.54 -2.40
N ALA A 86 -11.04 7.38 -1.75
CA ALA A 86 -11.30 6.09 -2.39
C ALA A 86 -12.75 6.00 -2.90
N ASP A 87 -13.73 6.47 -2.12
CA ASP A 87 -15.13 6.55 -2.56
C ASP A 87 -15.31 7.48 -3.77
N GLN A 88 -14.59 8.61 -3.81
CA GLN A 88 -14.62 9.51 -4.98
C GLN A 88 -14.03 8.85 -6.21
N LEU A 89 -12.90 8.15 -6.06
CA LEU A 89 -12.26 7.43 -7.16
C LEU A 89 -13.16 6.31 -7.69
N GLN A 90 -13.80 5.54 -6.80
CA GLN A 90 -14.76 4.50 -7.17
C GLN A 90 -15.92 5.09 -7.99
N ARG A 91 -16.56 6.16 -7.51
CA ARG A 91 -17.62 6.85 -8.27
C ARG A 91 -17.15 7.34 -9.64
N ALA A 92 -15.95 7.90 -9.72
CA ALA A 92 -15.40 8.34 -10.99
C ALA A 92 -15.16 7.18 -11.96
N LEU A 93 -14.72 6.01 -11.46
CA LEU A 93 -14.54 4.79 -12.24
C LEU A 93 -15.87 4.18 -12.72
N GLU A 94 -16.96 4.34 -11.97
CA GLU A 94 -18.31 3.94 -12.39
C GLU A 94 -18.84 4.80 -13.55
N ILE A 95 -18.42 6.06 -13.63
CA ILE A 95 -18.77 6.97 -14.73
C ILE A 95 -17.92 6.69 -15.97
N GLY A 96 -16.64 6.38 -15.80
CA GLY A 96 -15.76 6.08 -16.91
C GLY A 96 -14.28 5.95 -16.56
N SER A 97 -13.43 6.04 -17.59
CA SER A 97 -11.99 5.89 -17.41
C SER A 97 -11.38 7.07 -16.65
N VAL A 98 -10.63 6.78 -15.59
CA VAL A 98 -9.94 7.79 -14.77
C VAL A 98 -8.44 7.77 -15.05
N ARG A 99 -7.84 8.95 -15.17
CA ARG A 99 -6.39 9.12 -15.16
C ARG A 99 -5.95 9.67 -13.81
N VAL A 100 -5.07 8.94 -13.14
CA VAL A 100 -4.49 9.37 -11.85
C VAL A 100 -3.04 9.82 -12.07
N LYS A 101 -2.70 10.99 -11.51
CA LYS A 101 -1.31 11.42 -11.34
C LYS A 101 -0.89 11.11 -9.91
N LEU A 102 0.07 10.19 -9.76
CA LEU A 102 0.67 9.87 -8.47
C LEU A 102 2.04 10.55 -8.39
N ASP A 103 2.18 11.44 -7.40
CA ASP A 103 3.45 12.09 -7.07
C ASP A 103 3.84 11.65 -5.65
N LEU A 104 4.91 10.85 -5.54
CA LEU A 104 5.32 10.21 -4.30
C LEU A 104 6.77 10.55 -4.00
N HIS A 105 6.98 11.45 -3.04
CA HIS A 105 8.31 11.81 -2.53
C HIS A 105 8.58 10.99 -1.28
N VAL A 106 9.60 10.13 -1.32
CA VAL A 106 10.00 9.31 -0.18
C VAL A 106 11.41 9.70 0.23
N GLU A 107 11.52 10.37 1.38
CA GLU A 107 12.80 10.65 2.02
C GLU A 107 13.03 9.65 3.15
N ALA A 108 13.89 8.67 2.91
CA ALA A 108 14.35 7.77 3.96
C ALA A 108 15.53 8.42 4.69
N LYS A 109 15.30 8.96 5.89
CA LYS A 109 16.39 9.40 6.76
C LYS A 109 17.16 8.17 7.24
N ARG A 110 18.31 7.88 6.63
CA ARG A 110 19.25 6.87 7.14
C ARG A 110 19.88 7.40 8.42
N GLU A 111 19.34 6.99 9.57
CA GLU A 111 20.02 7.22 10.84
C GLU A 111 21.14 6.19 10.99
N SER A 112 22.33 6.53 10.51
CA SER A 112 23.52 5.73 10.74
C SER A 112 24.06 6.02 12.15
N ARG A 113 24.19 4.98 12.98
CA ARG A 113 24.90 4.94 14.27
C ARG A 113 24.21 5.61 15.47
N ILE A 114 23.18 4.96 16.03
CA ILE A 114 22.79 5.16 17.44
C ILE A 114 22.73 3.79 18.11
N TRP A 115 23.87 3.08 18.19
CA TRP A 115 24.16 2.03 19.17
C TRP A 115 25.67 1.72 19.09
N LYS A 116 26.52 2.62 19.59
CA LYS A 116 27.81 2.16 20.13
C LYS A 116 27.45 1.39 21.40
N ARG A 117 27.59 0.07 21.36
CA ARG A 117 27.66 -0.79 22.54
C ARG A 117 28.64 -0.17 23.52
N HIS A 118 28.15 0.51 24.56
CA HIS A 118 28.81 0.48 25.85
C HIS A 118 28.33 -0.83 26.51
N CYS A 119 28.94 -1.94 26.09
CA CYS A 119 29.05 -3.07 26.99
C CYS A 119 30.20 -2.69 27.90
N GLY A 120 29.88 -2.37 29.15
CA GLY A 120 30.82 -1.85 30.13
C GLY A 120 32.01 -2.79 30.34
N ASP A 121 33.19 -2.21 30.32
CA ASP A 121 34.35 -2.70 31.02
C ASP A 121 34.07 -2.59 32.54
N SER A 122 34.29 -3.67 33.29
CA SER A 122 34.45 -3.77 34.75
C SER A 122 33.40 -3.10 35.66
N TRP A 123 32.54 -3.86 36.33
CA TRP A 123 32.72 -4.49 37.66
C TRP A 123 31.62 -5.52 37.89
#